data_AF-A0AAE0MY08-F1
#
_entry.id   AF-A0AAE0MY08-F1
#
_cell.length_a   1.000
_cell.length_b   1.000
_cell.length_c   1.000
_cell.angle_alpha   90.00
_cell.angle_beta   90.00
_cell.angle_gamma   90.00
#
_symmetry.space_group_name_H-M   'P 1'
#
loop_
_entity.id
_entity.type
_entity.pdbx_description
1 polymer ?
#
loop_
_entity_poly.entity_id
_entity_poly.type
_entity_poly.pdbx_seq_one_letter_code
_entity_poly.pdbx_strand_id
1 'polypeptide(L)'
;MLYGAGVPNEDMMKNAPHVGIATVWWEGNPCNTHLLDLGKIVKKAVQKQNMLAWQYNTIGVSDGITMGGEGKLGPRERTPFGDPAPLGV
;
A
#
# COMPACT_ATOMS: atom_id res chain seq x y z
N MET A 1 -5.32 19.07 7.30
CA MET A 1 -4.76 17.69 7.34
C MET A 1 -3.61 17.50 6.36
N LEU A 2 -3.80 17.68 5.04
CA LEU A 2 -2.76 17.37 4.05
C LEU A 2 -1.49 18.24 4.11
N TYR A 3 -1.60 19.52 4.46
CA TYR A 3 -0.41 20.35 4.75
C TYR A 3 0.42 19.80 5.91
N GLY A 4 -0.24 19.33 6.98
CA GLY A 4 0.44 18.67 8.10
C GLY A 4 1.05 17.30 7.74
N ALA A 5 0.52 16.64 6.71
CA ALA A 5 1.06 15.39 6.18
C ALA A 5 2.25 15.58 5.22
N GLY A 6 2.58 16.83 4.87
CA GLY A 6 3.76 17.17 4.07
C GLY A 6 3.49 17.71 2.66
N VAL A 7 2.26 18.13 2.33
CA VAL A 7 2.01 18.93 1.12
C VAL A 7 2.67 20.31 1.29
N PRO A 8 3.57 20.74 0.38
CA PRO A 8 4.44 21.90 0.65
C PRO A 8 3.77 23.26 0.44
N ASN A 9 2.81 23.38 -0.48
CA ASN A 9 2.14 24.64 -0.81
C ASN A 9 0.80 24.41 -1.53
N GLU A 10 0.04 25.49 -1.72
CA GLU A 10 -1.29 25.46 -2.33
C GLU A 10 -1.26 25.10 -3.82
N ASP A 11 -0.21 25.46 -4.55
CA ASP A 11 -0.06 25.13 -5.96
C ASP A 11 0.07 23.61 -6.17
N MET A 12 0.98 22.98 -5.42
CA MET A 12 1.12 21.52 -5.38
C MET A 12 -0.16 20.84 -4.94
N MET A 13 -0.89 21.40 -3.97
CA MET A 13 -2.17 20.85 -3.50
C MET A 13 -3.26 20.86 -4.59
N LYS A 14 -3.29 21.89 -5.44
CA LYS A 14 -4.30 22.03 -6.50
C LYS A 14 -3.95 21.25 -7.76
N ASN A 15 -2.67 21.19 -8.10
CA ASN A 15 -2.23 20.82 -9.45
C ASN A 15 -1.46 19.50 -9.52
N ALA A 16 -0.86 19.02 -8.42
CA ALA A 16 -0.07 17.81 -8.45
C ALA A 16 -0.95 16.56 -8.28
N PRO A 17 -0.79 15.52 -9.12
CA PRO A 17 -1.44 14.23 -8.90
C PRO A 17 -1.03 13.60 -7.56
N HIS A 18 -2.01 13.03 -6.86
CA HIS A 18 -1.78 12.22 -5.66
C HIS A 18 -1.69 10.74 -6.05
N VAL A 19 -0.59 10.08 -5.67
CA VAL A 19 -0.35 8.67 -5.98
C VAL A 19 -0.24 7.88 -4.69
N GLY A 20 -1.20 6.98 -4.49
CA GLY A 20 -1.16 5.99 -3.42
C GLY A 20 -0.25 4.81 -3.78
N ILE A 21 0.70 4.49 -2.92
CA ILE A 21 1.60 3.34 -3.07
C ILE A 21 1.20 2.32 -2.01
N ALA A 22 0.34 1.38 -2.40
CA ALA A 22 -0.13 0.30 -1.55
C ALA A 22 0.91 -0.83 -1.54
N THR A 23 1.55 -1.09 -0.40
CA THR A 23 2.41 -2.26 -0.24
C THR A 23 1.74 -3.33 0.63
N VAL A 24 2.12 -4.59 0.44
CA VAL A 24 1.68 -5.72 1.27
C VAL A 24 2.85 -6.18 2.13
N TRP A 25 3.45 -5.28 2.89
CA TRP A 25 4.61 -5.61 3.73
C TRP A 25 4.18 -6.14 5.09
N TRP A 26 4.81 -7.22 5.51
CA TRP A 26 4.86 -7.71 6.89
C TRP A 26 6.03 -8.70 7.05
N GLU A 27 6.48 -8.90 8.28
CA GLU A 27 7.77 -9.55 8.56
C GLU A 27 7.72 -11.09 8.55
N GLY A 28 6.56 -11.69 8.79
CA GLY A 28 6.42 -13.14 8.93
C GLY A 28 6.24 -13.90 7.62
N ASN A 29 6.36 -13.25 6.45
CA ASN A 29 6.40 -13.93 5.16
C ASN A 29 7.60 -13.46 4.34
N PRO A 30 8.57 -14.34 4.00
CA PRO A 30 9.72 -13.96 3.19
C PRO A 30 9.31 -13.32 1.86
N CYS A 31 8.16 -13.70 1.29
CA CYS A 31 7.62 -13.08 0.08
C CYS A 31 7.26 -11.60 0.22
N ASN A 32 7.06 -11.09 1.44
CA ASN A 32 6.54 -9.75 1.71
C ASN A 32 7.52 -8.84 2.49
N THR A 33 8.52 -9.42 3.15
CA THR A 33 9.48 -8.71 4.02
C THR A 33 10.19 -7.51 3.36
N HIS A 34 10.46 -7.60 2.06
CA HIS A 34 11.22 -6.60 1.30
C HIS A 34 10.34 -5.49 0.71
N LEU A 35 9.01 -5.60 0.80
CA LEU A 35 8.08 -4.70 0.10
C LEU A 35 8.01 -3.30 0.72
N LEU A 36 8.37 -3.13 2.00
CA LEU A 36 8.44 -1.81 2.63
C LEU A 36 9.47 -0.91 1.93
N ASP A 37 10.66 -1.44 1.69
CA ASP A 37 11.76 -0.71 1.05
C ASP A 37 11.55 -0.54 -0.45
N LEU A 38 10.95 -1.55 -1.11
CA LEU A 38 10.48 -1.39 -2.48
C LEU A 38 9.49 -0.23 -2.60
N GLY A 39 8.53 -0.12 -1.68
CA GLY A 39 7.60 1.01 -1.61
C GLY A 39 8.30 2.35 -1.47
N LYS A 40 9.37 2.44 -0.65
CA LYS A 40 10.17 3.68 -0.52
C LYS A 40 10.89 4.04 -1.81
N ILE A 41 11.38 3.06 -2.58
CA ILE A 41 12.01 3.27 -3.89
C ILE A 41 10.98 3.82 -4.88
N VAL A 42 9.80 3.20 -4.96
CA VAL A 42 8.70 3.66 -5.81
C VAL A 42 8.27 5.07 -5.42
N LYS A 43 8.15 5.36 -4.12
CA LYS A 43 7.82 6.70 -3.59
C LYS A 43 8.79 7.76 -4.10
N LYS A 44 10.10 7.49 -4.00
CA LYS A 44 11.13 8.40 -4.53
C LYS A 44 11.02 8.59 -6.04
N ALA A 45 10.71 7.53 -6.79
CA ALA A 45 10.54 7.62 -8.24
C ALA A 45 9.34 8.48 -8.65
N VAL A 46 8.20 8.34 -7.94
CA VAL A 46 7.01 9.16 -8.16
C VAL A 46 7.27 10.63 -7.81
N GLN A 47 7.94 10.90 -6.68
CA GLN A 47 8.30 12.27 -6.29
C GLN A 47 9.21 12.96 -7.31
N LYS A 48 10.11 12.21 -7.98
CA LYS A 48 10.95 12.74 -9.08
C LYS A 48 10.15 13.19 -10.29
N GLN A 49 8.91 12.72 -10.45
CA GLN A 49 7.98 13.14 -11.51
C GLN A 49 7.08 14.31 -11.08
N ASN A 50 7.44 15.02 -10.00
CA ASN A 50 6.70 16.16 -9.46
C ASN A 50 5.26 15.82 -9.00
N MET A 51 5.06 14.61 -8.47
CA MET A 51 3.79 14.13 -7.93
C MET A 51 3.86 13.96 -6.41
N LEU A 52 2.70 14.01 -5.75
CA LEU A 52 2.57 13.76 -4.31
C LEU A 52 2.40 12.26 -4.06
N ALA A 53 3.38 11.64 -3.41
CA ALA A 53 3.43 10.18 -3.21
C ALA A 53 3.12 9.78 -1.76
N TRP A 54 2.09 8.95 -1.58
CA TRP A 54 1.58 8.49 -0.29
C TRP A 54 1.74 6.97 -0.17
N GLN A 55 2.76 6.54 0.57
CA GLN A 55 2.95 5.11 0.85
C GLN A 55 2.08 4.69 2.04
N TYR A 56 1.32 3.62 1.86
CA TYR A 56 0.54 2.96 2.91
C TYR A 56 0.58 1.45 2.71
N ASN A 57 0.13 0.71 3.72
CA ASN A 57 0.17 -0.75 3.69
C ASN A 57 -1.22 -1.35 3.80
N THR A 58 -1.37 -2.52 3.21
CA THR A 58 -2.50 -3.43 3.45
C THR A 58 -2.01 -4.73 4.09
N ILE A 59 -2.95 -5.51 4.62
CA ILE A 59 -2.68 -6.80 5.24
C ILE A 59 -2.30 -7.86 4.21
N GLY A 60 -1.52 -8.84 4.64
CA GLY A 60 -1.18 -10.02 3.86
C GLY A 60 -1.16 -11.27 4.74
N VAL A 61 -1.32 -12.43 4.11
CA VAL A 61 -1.26 -13.74 4.77
C VAL A 61 -0.31 -14.63 3.96
N SER A 62 0.37 -15.57 4.62
CA SER A 62 1.24 -16.52 3.94
C SER A 62 0.51 -17.84 3.74
N ASP A 63 0.25 -18.20 2.48
CA ASP A 63 -0.28 -19.52 2.15
C ASP A 63 0.63 -20.61 2.74
N GLY A 64 1.96 -20.48 2.64
CA GLY A 64 2.90 -21.45 3.20
C GLY A 64 2.76 -21.69 4.71
N ILE A 65 2.27 -20.70 5.47
CA ILE A 65 2.00 -20.83 6.90
C ILE A 65 0.60 -21.42 7.14
N THR A 66 -0.40 -21.03 6.34
CA THR A 66 -1.80 -21.44 6.56
C THR A 66 -2.15 -22.77 5.90
N MET A 67 -1.31 -23.28 4.99
CA MET A 67 -1.56 -24.55 4.30
C MET A 67 -1.79 -25.70 5.28
N GLY A 68 -2.99 -26.30 5.22
CA GLY A 68 -3.38 -27.47 6.03
C GLY A 68 -3.95 -27.14 7.41
N GLY A 69 -3.96 -25.86 7.81
CA GLY A 69 -4.64 -25.40 9.03
C GLY A 69 -5.98 -24.72 8.73
N GLU A 70 -6.69 -24.35 9.80
CA GLU A 70 -7.98 -23.62 9.72
C GLU A 70 -7.84 -22.22 9.08
N GLY A 71 -6.62 -21.69 8.99
CA GLY A 71 -6.34 -20.38 8.40
C GLY A 71 -6.39 -20.33 6.86
N LYS A 72 -6.55 -21.46 6.18
CA LYS A 72 -6.68 -21.48 4.71
C LYS A 72 -8.12 -21.16 4.31
N LEU A 73 -8.31 -19.99 3.71
CA LEU A 73 -9.60 -19.61 3.10
C LEU A 73 -9.95 -20.56 1.94
N GLY A 74 -11.20 -20.99 1.88
CA GLY A 74 -11.70 -21.87 0.83
C GLY A 74 -11.72 -21.19 -0.54
N PRO A 75 -11.91 -21.94 -1.64
CA PRO A 75 -11.90 -21.40 -3.00
C PRO A 75 -12.95 -20.30 -3.29
N ARG A 76 -13.97 -20.15 -2.43
CA ARG A 76 -15.00 -19.07 -2.48
C ARG A 76 -14.73 -17.89 -1.54
N GLU A 77 -13.68 -17.96 -0.72
CA GLU A 77 -13.33 -16.96 0.29
C GLU A 77 -12.04 -16.21 -0.07
N ARG A 78 -11.62 -16.26 -1.35
CA ARG A 78 -10.59 -15.37 -1.89
C ARG A 78 -11.10 -13.92 -1.86
N THR A 79 -10.99 -13.35 -0.67
CA THR A 79 -11.02 -11.94 -0.25
C THR A 79 -12.00 -10.98 -0.95
N PRO A 80 -12.87 -10.28 -0.20
CA PRO A 80 -13.52 -9.05 -0.68
C PRO A 80 -12.52 -7.89 -0.87
N PHE A 81 -11.25 -8.05 -0.48
CA PHE A 81 -10.20 -7.02 -0.57
C PHE A 81 -9.71 -6.70 -1.99
N GLY A 82 -10.24 -7.38 -3.00
CA GLY A 82 -10.12 -6.99 -4.40
C GLY A 82 -11.07 -5.84 -4.79
N ASP A 83 -12.10 -5.57 -3.98
CA ASP A 83 -12.85 -4.33 -4.10
C ASP A 83 -12.01 -3.21 -3.50
N PRO A 84 -11.68 -2.16 -4.28
CA PRO A 84 -11.14 -0.94 -3.70
C PRO A 84 -12.26 -0.37 -2.83
N ALA A 85 -12.26 -0.71 -1.53
CA ALA A 85 -13.01 0.04 -0.55
C ALA A 85 -12.68 1.52 -0.82
N PRO A 86 -13.69 2.42 -0.91
CA PRO A 86 -13.42 3.83 -0.99
C PRO A 86 -12.78 4.18 0.36
N LEU A 87 -11.44 4.18 0.39
CA LEU A 87 -10.66 4.83 1.44
C LEU A 87 -10.98 6.30 1.29
N GLY A 88 -12.13 6.68 1.86
CA GLY A 88 -12.60 8.03 1.98
C GLY A 88 -11.54 8.82 2.75
N VAL A 89 -10.86 9.66 2.00
CA VAL A 89 -10.33 10.93 2.50
C VAL A 89 -11.42 11.97 2.35
#